data_AF-A0A2M6WFJ0-F1
#
_entry.id   AF-A0A2M6WFJ0-F1
#
_cell.length_a   1.000
_cell.length_b   1.000
_cell.length_c   1.000
_cell.angle_alpha   90.00
_cell.angle_beta   90.00
_cell.angle_gamma   90.00
#
_symmetry.space_group_name_H-M   'P 1'
#
loop_
_entity.id
_entity.type
_entity.pdbx_description
1 polymer ?
#
loop_
_entity_poly.entity_id
_entity_poly.type
_entity_poly.pdbx_seq_one_letter_code
_entity_poly.pdbx_strand_id
1 'polypeptide(L)'
;MTRVNKKQIEKGLRNEAWQRLWDTVRESGSGETLAKNLEKFFTSSEMTMLEKRLAIPILLARRLSYREICRAIDISQPTVSFVKHHLTRKPRIHRQRHLLTTPSYRGKTTPFRSRAGRDRWNWLNQLGR
;
A
#
# COMPACT_ATOMS: atom_id res chain seq x y z
N MET A 1 4.07 9.40 9.63
CA MET A 1 4.62 9.92 8.36
C MET A 1 4.76 11.41 8.50
N THR A 2 5.94 11.97 8.22
CA THR A 2 6.15 13.42 8.20
C THR A 2 5.32 14.04 7.08
N ARG A 3 4.64 15.15 7.37
CA ARG A 3 3.80 15.85 6.40
C ARG A 3 4.70 16.75 5.55
N VAL A 4 5.37 16.17 4.55
CA VAL A 4 6.25 16.93 3.65
C VAL A 4 5.43 17.58 2.54
N ASN A 5 5.69 18.86 2.24
CA ASN A 5 5.02 19.58 1.17
C ASN A 5 5.47 19.05 -0.20
N LYS A 6 4.54 18.43 -0.93
CA LYS A 6 4.83 17.78 -2.22
C LYS A 6 4.91 18.77 -3.39
N LYS A 7 4.51 20.03 -3.20
CA LYS A 7 4.37 21.01 -4.29
C LYS A 7 5.62 21.85 -4.56
N GLN A 8 6.66 21.72 -3.74
CA GLN A 8 7.76 22.70 -3.71
C GLN A 8 9.02 22.33 -4.51
N ILE A 9 9.07 21.14 -5.12
CA ILE A 9 10.28 20.70 -5.84
C ILE A 9 10.02 20.77 -7.34
N GLU A 10 10.81 21.58 -8.03
CA GLU A 10 10.82 21.66 -9.49
C GLU A 10 11.13 20.29 -10.11
N LYS A 11 10.46 19.95 -11.22
CA LYS A 11 10.62 18.66 -11.88
C LYS A 11 12.07 18.40 -12.32
N GLY A 12 12.79 19.42 -12.77
CA GLY A 12 14.20 19.33 -13.17
C GLY A 12 15.09 18.90 -11.99
N LEU A 13 15.03 19.65 -10.89
CA LEU A 13 15.77 19.36 -9.66
C LEU A 13 15.45 17.96 -9.11
N ARG A 14 14.18 17.55 -9.16
CA ARG A 14 13.78 16.19 -8.74
C ARG A 14 14.46 15.11 -9.58
N ASN A 15 14.51 15.27 -10.90
CA ASN A 15 15.13 14.28 -11.78
C ASN A 15 16.63 14.18 -11.54
N GLU A 16 17.30 15.32 -11.38
CA GLU A 16 18.74 15.37 -11.08
C GLU A 16 19.05 14.68 -9.74
N ALA A 17 18.26 14.95 -8.70
CA ALA A 17 18.42 14.29 -7.40
C ALA A 17 18.26 12.76 -7.49
N TRP A 18 17.28 12.28 -8.28
CA TRP A 18 17.10 10.84 -8.51
C TRP A 18 18.25 10.23 -9.31
N GLN A 19 18.78 10.97 -10.29
CA GLN A 19 19.91 10.50 -11.08
C GLN A 19 21.16 10.34 -10.22
N ARG A 20 21.50 11.33 -9.39
CA ARG A 20 22.63 11.25 -8.46
C ARG A 20 22.51 10.07 -7.49
N LEU A 21 21.31 9.81 -6.98
CA LEU A 21 21.04 8.65 -6.14
C LEU A 21 21.34 7.35 -6.92
N TRP A 22 20.85 7.24 -8.15
CA TRP A 22 21.06 6.07 -9.00
C TRP A 22 22.52 5.84 -9.36
N ASP A 23 23.26 6.90 -9.67
CA ASP A 23 24.68 6.81 -9.99
C ASP A 23 25.46 6.31 -8.78
N THR A 24 25.15 6.82 -7.59
CA THR A 24 25.74 6.33 -6.33
C THR A 24 25.46 4.83 -6.11
N VAL A 25 24.24 4.38 -6.41
CA VAL A 25 23.87 2.96 -6.30
C VAL A 25 24.64 2.09 -7.30
N ARG A 26 24.86 2.58 -8.52
CA ARG A 26 25.60 1.86 -9.58
C ARG A 26 27.09 1.73 -9.27
N GLU A 27 27.70 2.78 -8.71
CA GLU A 27 29.11 2.80 -8.34
C GLU A 27 29.41 1.93 -7.11
N SER A 28 28.39 1.63 -6.32
CA SER A 28 28.51 0.78 -5.12
C SER A 28 28.63 -0.69 -5.52
N GLY A 29 29.84 -1.12 -5.90
CA GLY A 29 30.14 -2.49 -6.34
C GLY A 29 29.92 -3.59 -5.27
N SER A 30 29.54 -3.24 -4.05
CA SER A 30 29.24 -4.18 -2.96
C SER A 30 28.05 -3.71 -2.10
N GLY A 31 27.39 -4.63 -1.41
CA GLY A 31 26.28 -4.30 -0.51
C GLY A 31 26.70 -3.42 0.67
N GLU A 32 27.91 -3.61 1.21
CA GLU A 32 28.43 -2.81 2.32
C GLU A 32 28.77 -1.37 1.90
N THR A 33 29.38 -1.21 0.71
CA THR A 33 29.65 0.13 0.17
C THR A 33 28.36 0.86 -0.18
N LEU A 34 27.35 0.14 -0.66
CA LEU A 34 26.03 0.69 -0.91
C LEU A 34 25.38 1.23 0.38
N ALA A 35 25.39 0.44 1.47
CA ALA A 35 24.82 0.87 2.75
C ALA A 35 25.49 2.16 3.26
N LYS A 36 26.83 2.20 3.29
CA LYS A 36 27.61 3.39 3.69
C LYS A 36 27.33 4.60 2.80
N ASN A 37 27.09 4.39 1.51
CA ASN A 37 26.76 5.47 0.59
C ASN A 37 25.33 6.00 0.81
N LEU A 38 24.37 5.11 1.10
CA LEU A 38 23.00 5.52 1.41
C LEU A 38 22.91 6.28 2.74
N GLU A 39 23.77 5.99 3.73
CA GLU A 39 23.83 6.73 5.01
C GLU A 39 24.12 8.23 4.82
N LYS A 40 24.69 8.63 3.69
CA LYS A 40 24.91 10.05 3.34
C LYS A 40 23.60 10.79 2.99
N PHE A 41 22.57 10.05 2.56
CA PHE A 41 21.29 10.61 2.10
C PHE A 41 20.16 10.44 3.09
N PHE A 42 20.21 9.40 3.92
CA PHE A 42 19.14 9.02 4.84
C PHE A 42 19.58 9.16 6.29
N THR A 43 18.66 9.58 7.15
CA THR A 43 18.86 9.44 8.60
C THR A 43 18.90 7.97 9.01
N SER A 44 19.49 7.66 10.16
CA SER A 44 19.50 6.30 10.72
C SER A 44 18.10 5.70 10.85
N SER A 45 17.11 6.53 11.22
CA SER A 45 15.71 6.12 11.33
C SER A 45 15.08 5.77 9.98
N GLU A 46 15.42 6.51 8.92
CA GLU A 46 14.92 6.26 7.57
C GLU A 46 15.60 5.03 6.97
N MET A 47 16.89 4.83 7.23
CA MET A 47 17.61 3.62 6.83
C MET A 47 16.99 2.38 7.47
N THR A 48 16.79 2.40 8.79
CA THR A 48 16.11 1.31 9.50
C THR A 48 14.73 1.03 8.90
N MET A 49 13.99 2.09 8.53
CA MET A 49 12.67 1.95 7.91
C MET A 49 12.73 1.35 6.50
N LEU A 50 13.77 1.67 5.73
CA LEU A 50 14.04 1.12 4.42
C LEU A 50 14.36 -0.38 4.50
N GLU A 51 15.28 -0.76 5.37
CA GLU A 51 15.66 -2.15 5.65
C GLU A 51 14.46 -3.00 6.03
N LYS A 52 13.69 -2.51 7.01
CA LYS A 52 12.42 -3.08 7.46
C LYS A 52 11.45 -3.31 6.30
N ARG A 53 11.33 -2.36 5.36
CA ARG A 53 10.47 -2.50 4.18
C ARG A 53 11.00 -3.51 3.16
N LEU A 54 12.31 -3.58 2.97
CA LEU A 54 12.97 -4.55 2.09
C LEU A 54 12.91 -5.98 2.63
N ALA A 55 12.85 -6.15 3.96
CA ALA A 55 12.66 -7.45 4.60
C ALA A 55 11.26 -8.03 4.36
N ILE A 56 10.21 -7.20 4.25
CA ILE A 56 8.83 -7.66 4.10
C ILE A 56 8.65 -8.61 2.90
N PRO A 57 9.08 -8.30 1.67
CA PRO A 57 9.02 -9.23 0.54
C PRO A 57 9.68 -10.59 0.81
N ILE A 58 10.82 -10.60 1.50
CA ILE A 58 11.57 -11.82 1.86
C ILE A 58 10.74 -12.67 2.84
N LEU A 59 10.17 -12.05 3.87
CA LEU A 59 9.33 -12.72 4.86
C LEU A 59 8.00 -13.22 4.27
N LEU A 60 7.42 -12.46 3.33
CA LEU A 60 6.25 -12.87 2.58
C LEU A 60 6.55 -14.08 1.67
N ALA A 61 7.73 -14.11 1.04
CA ALA A 61 8.18 -15.26 0.25
C ALA A 61 8.34 -16.52 1.12
N ARG A 62 8.77 -16.34 2.39
CA ARG A 62 8.83 -17.40 3.41
C ARG A 62 7.46 -17.79 4.00
N ARG A 63 6.36 -17.29 3.44
CA ARG A 63 4.97 -17.62 3.83
C ARG A 63 4.60 -17.25 5.27
N LEU A 64 5.32 -16.32 5.90
CA LEU A 64 4.94 -15.82 7.21
C LEU A 64 3.62 -15.03 7.14
N SER A 65 2.80 -15.18 8.17
CA SER A 65 1.57 -14.41 8.32
C SER A 65 1.86 -12.94 8.62
N TYR A 66 0.87 -12.07 8.36
CA TYR A 66 1.04 -10.63 8.63
C TYR A 66 1.35 -10.34 10.10
N ARG A 67 0.76 -11.11 11.02
CA ARG A 67 0.99 -10.93 12.46
C ARG A 67 2.41 -11.30 12.85
N GLU A 68 2.94 -12.40 12.31
CA GLU A 68 4.33 -12.82 12.54
C GLU A 68 5.31 -11.81 11.97
N ILE A 69 5.05 -11.29 10.76
CA ILE A 69 5.87 -10.23 10.17
C ILE A 69 5.86 -9.00 11.07
N CYS A 70 4.68 -8.53 11.50
CA CYS A 70 4.59 -7.35 12.37
C CYS A 70 5.39 -7.54 13.68
N ARG A 71 5.38 -8.75 14.26
CA ARG A 71 6.13 -9.09 15.48
C ARG A 71 7.64 -9.20 15.24
N ALA A 72 8.05 -9.77 14.10
CA ALA A 72 9.47 -10.05 13.83
C ALA A 72 10.30 -8.80 13.54
N ILE A 73 9.73 -7.82 12.82
CA ILE A 73 10.44 -6.61 12.38
C ILE A 73 9.90 -5.32 12.99
N ASP A 74 8.95 -5.43 13.92
CA ASP A 74 8.32 -4.30 14.62
C ASP A 74 7.82 -3.22 13.63
N ILE A 75 6.80 -3.59 12.86
CA ILE A 75 6.18 -2.73 11.84
C ILE A 75 4.66 -2.84 11.93
N SER A 76 3.98 -1.72 11.65
CA SER A 76 2.53 -1.67 11.56
C SER A 76 1.97 -2.50 10.39
N GLN A 77 0.84 -3.17 10.62
CA GLN A 77 0.14 -3.94 9.59
C GLN A 77 -0.19 -3.15 8.30
N PRO A 78 -0.57 -1.85 8.36
CA PRO A 78 -0.75 -1.04 7.15
C PRO A 78 0.50 -0.94 6.28
N THR A 79 1.70 -0.87 6.87
CA THR A 79 2.96 -0.83 6.11
C THR A 79 3.22 -2.16 5.39
N VAL A 80 2.95 -3.30 6.05
CA VAL A 80 3.05 -4.62 5.43
C VAL A 80 2.09 -4.73 4.24
N SER A 81 0.86 -4.27 4.42
CA SER A 81 -0.14 -4.21 3.35
C SER A 81 0.32 -3.33 2.17
N PHE A 82 0.81 -2.12 2.46
CA PHE A 82 1.34 -1.19 1.46
C PHE A 82 2.47 -1.84 0.65
N VAL A 83 3.47 -2.41 1.32
CA VAL A 83 4.61 -3.06 0.67
C VAL A 83 4.15 -4.23 -0.21
N LYS A 84 3.28 -5.10 0.29
CA LYS A 84 2.73 -6.19 -0.53
C LYS A 84 2.03 -5.64 -1.77
N HIS A 85 1.16 -4.64 -1.63
CA HIS A 85 0.39 -4.12 -2.75
C HIS A 85 1.23 -3.37 -3.79
N HIS A 86 2.31 -2.70 -3.40
CA HIS A 86 3.10 -1.86 -4.28
C HIS A 86 4.38 -2.53 -4.80
N LEU A 87 5.03 -3.38 -4.01
CA LEU A 87 6.32 -3.98 -4.37
C LEU A 87 6.19 -5.40 -4.93
N THR A 88 5.18 -6.18 -4.51
CA THR A 88 5.01 -7.56 -5.02
C THR A 88 4.05 -7.66 -6.22
N ARG A 89 3.26 -6.61 -6.46
CA ARG A 89 2.26 -6.63 -7.53
C ARG A 89 2.94 -6.31 -8.85
N LYS A 90 2.89 -7.25 -9.81
CA LYS A 90 3.28 -7.00 -11.20
C LYS A 90 2.53 -5.76 -11.73
N PRO A 91 3.18 -4.89 -12.52
CA PRO A 91 2.51 -3.73 -13.11
C PRO A 91 1.27 -4.21 -13.86
N ARG A 92 0.11 -3.67 -13.50
CA ARG A 92 -1.15 -4.05 -14.14
C ARG A 92 -1.11 -3.47 -15.55
N ILE A 93 -0.89 -4.31 -16.55
CA ILE A 93 -1.05 -3.92 -17.95
C ILE A 93 -2.48 -3.42 -18.09
N HIS A 94 -2.63 -2.14 -18.47
CA HIS A 94 -3.92 -1.53 -18.67
C HIS A 94 -4.60 -2.26 -19.84
N ARG A 95 -5.51 -3.19 -19.54
CA ARG A 95 -6.31 -3.83 -20.59
C ARG A 95 -7.06 -2.71 -21.32
N GLN A 96 -6.78 -2.52 -22.61
CA GLN A 96 -7.60 -1.69 -23.46
C GLN A 96 -9.00 -2.29 -23.41
N ARG A 97 -9.92 -1.63 -22.72
CA ARG A 97 -11.32 -1.99 -22.79
C ARG A 97 -11.75 -1.61 -24.20
N HIS A 98 -11.88 -2.59 -25.08
CA HIS A 98 -12.62 -2.38 -26.31
C HIS A 98 -14.00 -1.83 -25.91
N LEU A 99 -14.36 -0.68 -26.45
CA LEU A 99 -15.59 0.07 -26.17
C LEU A 99 -16.86 -0.68 -26.64
N LEU A 100 -16.77 -1.98 -26.93
CA LEU A 100 -17.89 -2.85 -27.28
C LEU A 100 -18.62 -3.36 -26.02
N THR A 101 -18.64 -2.57 -24.96
CA THR A 101 -19.57 -2.83 -23.86
C THR A 101 -20.91 -2.33 -24.36
N THR A 102 -21.73 -3.23 -24.89
CA THR A 102 -23.15 -2.96 -25.07
C THR A 102 -23.67 -2.39 -23.75
N PRO A 103 -24.39 -1.26 -23.78
CA PRO A 103 -24.97 -0.72 -22.55
C PRO A 103 -25.92 -1.79 -22.00
N SER A 104 -25.47 -2.49 -20.95
CA SER A 104 -26.34 -3.33 -20.14
C SER A 104 -27.35 -2.38 -19.51
N TYR A 105 -28.51 -2.28 -20.16
CA TYR A 105 -29.66 -1.57 -19.64
C TYR A 105 -30.06 -2.27 -18.34
N ARG A 106 -29.51 -1.82 -17.21
CA ARG A 106 -30.03 -2.14 -15.89
C ARG A 106 -31.42 -1.54 -15.83
N GLY A 107 -32.42 -2.36 -16.15
CA GLY A 107 -33.82 -2.05 -15.89
C GLY A 107 -33.95 -1.57 -14.47
N LYS A 108 -34.36 -0.30 -14.30
CA LYS A 108 -34.72 0.28 -13.02
C LYS A 108 -36.06 -0.33 -12.60
N THR A 109 -36.05 -1.55 -12.09
CA THR A 109 -37.25 -2.16 -11.51
C THR A 109 -36.90 -2.93 -10.25
N THR A 110 -36.69 -2.17 -9.17
CA THR A 110 -37.38 -2.47 -7.91
C THR A 110 -37.63 -1.16 -7.18
N PRO A 111 -38.89 -0.81 -6.86
CA PRO A 111 -39.16 0.22 -5.89
C PRO A 111 -38.72 -0.35 -4.54
N PHE A 112 -37.59 0.12 -4.02
CA PHE A 112 -37.33 -0.01 -2.60
C PHE A 112 -38.38 0.82 -1.88
N ARG A 113 -39.49 0.16 -1.52
CA ARG A 113 -40.30 0.59 -0.38
C ARG A 113 -39.34 0.62 0.80
N SER A 114 -39.04 1.82 1.26
CA SER A 114 -38.40 2.08 2.54
C SER A 114 -39.23 1.42 3.64
N ARG A 115 -38.94 0.15 3.97
CA ARG A 115 -39.32 -0.44 5.26
C ARG A 115 -38.42 0.17 6.31
N ALA A 116 -38.76 1.39 6.70
CA ALA A 116 -38.30 2.01 7.92
C ALA A 116 -38.66 1.09 9.10
N GLY A 117 -37.65 0.41 9.65
CA GLY A 117 -37.38 0.38 11.10
C GLY A 117 -38.46 0.01 12.12
N ARG A 118 -39.62 -0.57 11.76
CA ARG A 118 -40.67 -0.90 12.76
C ARG A 118 -40.74 -2.36 13.22
N ASP A 119 -40.16 -3.31 12.51
CA ASP A 119 -40.39 -4.74 12.81
C ASP A 119 -39.29 -5.42 13.66
N ARG A 120 -38.31 -4.68 14.20
CA ARG A 120 -37.19 -5.29 14.97
C ARG A 120 -37.49 -5.62 16.43
N TRP A 121 -38.66 -5.26 16.97
CA TRP A 121 -38.95 -5.39 18.42
C TRP A 121 -40.19 -6.23 18.77
N ASN A 122 -40.84 -6.90 17.80
CA ASN A 122 -42.08 -7.64 18.09
C ASN A 122 -41.91 -8.93 18.91
N TRP A 123 -40.68 -9.37 19.22
CA TRP A 123 -40.45 -10.56 20.05
C TRP A 123 -40.66 -10.29 21.56
N LEU A 124 -40.62 -9.03 22.02
CA LEU A 124 -40.86 -8.69 23.43
C LEU A 124 -42.34 -8.78 23.83
N ASN A 125 -43.27 -8.73 22.86
CA ASN A 125 -44.71 -8.77 23.14
C ASN A 125 -45.28 -10.20 23.28
N GLN A 126 -44.45 -11.24 23.17
CA GLN A 126 -44.88 -12.65 23.28
C GLN A 126 -44.57 -13.31 24.64
N LEU A 127 -43.93 -12.58 25.57
CA LEU A 127 -43.57 -13.12 26.90
C LEU A 127 -44.50 -12.64 28.03
N GLY A 128 -45.62 -11.99 27.70
CA GLY A 128 -46.55 -11.45 28.68
C GLY A 128 -48.00 -11.63 28.27
N ARG A 129 -48.50 -12.87 28.31
CA ARG A 129 -49.91 -13.23 28.57
C ARG A 129 -50.03 -14.71 28.88
#